data_AF-A0A1X3J944-F1
#
_entry.id   AF-A0A1X3J944-F1
#
_cell.length_a   1.000
_cell.length_b   1.000
_cell.length_c   1.000
_cell.angle_alpha   90.00
_cell.angle_beta   90.00
_cell.angle_gamma   90.00
#
_symmetry.space_group_name_H-M   'P 1'
#
loop_
_entity.id
_entity.type
_entity.pdbx_description
1 polymer ?
#
loop_
_entity_poly.entity_id
_entity_poly.type
_entity_poly.pdbx_seq_one_letter_code
_entity_poly.pdbx_strand_id
1 'polypeptide(L)'
;MTRIKINARRIFSLLIPFFFFTSVHAEQTAAPAKPVTVEAKNETFAPQHPDQYLSWKATSEQSERVDALAEDPRLVILWAGYPFSRDYNKPRGHAFAVTDVRETLRTGAPKNAEDGPLPMACWSCKSPDVARLIQKDGEDGYFHGKWARGGPEIVNNLGCADCHNTASPEFAKGKPELTLSRPYAARAMEAIGKPFEKAGRFDQQSMVCGQCHVEYYFDGKNKAVKFPWDDGMKVENMEQYYDKIAFSDWTNSLSKTPMLKAQHPEYETWTAGIHGKNNVTCIDCHMPKVQNAEGKLYTDHKIGNPFDNFAQTCANCHTQDKAALQKVVAERKQSINDLKIKVEDQLVHAHFEAKAALDAGATEAEMKPIQDDIRHAQWRWDLAIASHGIHMHAPEEGLRMLGTAMDKAADARTKLARLLATKGITHEIQIPDISTKEKAQQAIGLNMEQIKAEKQDFIKTVIPQWEEQARKNGLLSQ
;
A
#
# COMPACT_ATOMS: atom_id res chain seq x y z
N MET A 1 -65.42 62.60 30.06
CA MET A 1 -65.76 62.14 31.42
C MET A 1 -66.17 60.67 31.26
N THR A 2 -65.62 59.64 31.91
CA THR A 2 -65.43 59.47 33.35
C THR A 2 -64.59 58.19 33.60
N ARG A 3 -63.61 58.31 34.51
CA ARG A 3 -62.98 57.32 35.42
C ARG A 3 -62.79 55.84 35.01
N ILE A 4 -61.51 55.48 35.02
CA ILE A 4 -60.92 54.14 35.22
C ILE A 4 -61.28 53.60 36.62
N LYS A 5 -61.69 52.33 36.71
CA LYS A 5 -61.54 51.49 37.91
C LYS A 5 -61.08 50.09 37.50
N ILE A 6 -59.92 49.71 38.04
CA ILE A 6 -59.32 48.39 38.01
C ILE A 6 -60.07 47.51 39.02
N ASN A 7 -60.42 46.28 38.64
CA ASN A 7 -60.94 45.28 39.57
C ASN A 7 -60.15 43.98 39.43
N ALA A 8 -59.53 43.59 40.53
CA ALA A 8 -58.67 42.43 40.67
C ALA A 8 -59.47 41.12 40.67
N ARG A 9 -59.00 40.12 39.91
CA ARG A 9 -59.40 38.71 40.10
C ARG A 9 -58.19 37.92 40.59
N ARG A 10 -58.30 37.43 41.83
CA ARG A 10 -57.42 36.45 42.45
C ARG A 10 -57.66 35.09 41.79
N ILE A 11 -56.62 34.51 41.19
CA ILE A 11 -56.60 33.10 40.76
C ILE A 11 -55.71 32.37 41.77
N PHE A 12 -56.25 31.30 42.35
CA PHE A 12 -55.56 30.39 43.26
C PHE A 12 -54.38 29.71 42.54
N SER A 13 -53.18 29.89 43.09
CA SER A 13 -51.95 29.23 42.63
C SER A 13 -51.91 27.78 43.13
N LEU A 14 -51.88 26.82 42.20
CA LEU A 14 -51.47 25.44 42.47
C LEU A 14 -49.94 25.40 42.61
N LEU A 15 -49.45 25.00 43.78
CA LEU A 15 -48.05 24.65 44.03
C LEU A 15 -47.76 23.29 43.38
N ILE A 16 -47.01 23.31 42.27
CA ILE A 16 -46.37 22.12 41.69
C ILE A 16 -44.91 22.11 42.19
N PRO A 17 -44.41 20.99 42.74
CA PRO A 17 -43.00 20.90 43.13
C PRO A 17 -42.14 20.80 41.86
N PHE A 18 -41.25 21.77 41.68
CA PHE A 18 -40.14 21.69 40.72
C PHE A 18 -39.19 20.58 41.16
N PHE A 19 -39.31 19.39 40.56
CA PHE A 19 -38.23 18.41 40.58
C PHE A 19 -37.15 18.88 39.61
N PHE A 20 -36.00 19.29 40.16
CA PHE A 20 -34.76 19.41 39.39
C PHE A 20 -34.38 18.03 38.85
N PHE A 21 -34.62 17.78 37.56
CA PHE A 21 -33.96 16.69 36.85
C PHE A 21 -32.51 17.12 36.60
N THR A 22 -31.60 16.67 37.47
CA THR A 22 -30.19 16.58 37.10
C THR A 22 -30.06 15.48 36.05
N SER A 23 -29.66 15.86 34.84
CA SER A 23 -29.30 14.90 33.79
C SER A 23 -28.05 14.14 34.24
N VAL A 24 -28.26 13.03 34.93
CA VAL A 24 -27.23 12.02 35.14
C VAL A 24 -26.78 11.58 33.75
N HIS A 25 -25.56 11.96 33.35
CA HIS A 25 -24.90 11.35 32.22
C HIS A 25 -24.74 9.88 32.60
N ALA A 26 -25.59 9.03 32.03
CA ALA A 26 -25.37 7.60 32.03
C ALA A 26 -24.06 7.37 31.29
N GLU A 27 -23.00 7.11 32.06
CA GLU A 27 -21.75 6.58 31.57
C GLU A 27 -22.10 5.37 30.70
N GLN A 28 -21.82 5.47 29.40
CA GLN A 28 -21.99 4.35 28.48
C GLN A 28 -21.15 3.20 29.03
N THR A 29 -21.80 2.22 29.64
CA THR A 29 -21.17 0.96 30.01
C THR A 29 -20.50 0.41 28.77
N ALA A 30 -19.17 0.33 28.78
CA ALA A 30 -18.39 -0.23 27.69
C ALA A 30 -18.96 -1.59 27.33
N ALA A 31 -19.26 -1.80 26.03
CA ALA A 31 -19.63 -3.11 25.54
C ALA A 31 -18.56 -4.13 25.99
N PRO A 32 -18.93 -5.35 26.43
CA PRO A 32 -17.95 -6.34 26.84
C PRO A 32 -16.95 -6.58 25.70
N ALA A 33 -15.66 -6.54 26.02
CA ALA A 33 -14.60 -6.75 25.05
C ALA A 33 -14.83 -8.07 24.31
N LYS A 34 -14.86 -8.04 22.97
CA LYS A 34 -15.01 -9.25 22.16
C LYS A 34 -13.82 -10.18 22.46
N PRO A 35 -14.04 -11.50 22.65
CA PRO A 35 -12.94 -12.44 22.78
C PRO A 35 -12.04 -12.36 21.54
N VAL A 36 -10.75 -12.07 21.74
CA VAL A 36 -9.76 -12.08 20.65
C VAL A 36 -9.36 -13.53 20.43
N THR A 37 -9.64 -14.05 19.23
CA THR A 37 -9.34 -15.43 18.81
C THR A 37 -8.20 -15.50 17.82
N VAL A 38 -7.77 -14.37 17.27
CA VAL A 38 -6.61 -14.28 16.36
C VAL A 38 -5.31 -14.51 17.14
N GLU A 39 -4.56 -15.54 16.77
CA GLU A 39 -3.21 -15.80 17.29
C GLU A 39 -2.16 -15.25 16.32
N ALA A 40 -1.49 -14.18 16.72
CA ALA A 40 -0.49 -13.47 15.92
C ALA A 40 0.94 -14.02 16.08
N LYS A 41 1.22 -14.78 17.15
CA LYS A 41 2.53 -15.39 17.42
C LYS A 41 2.70 -16.65 16.59
N ASN A 42 3.35 -16.51 15.44
CA ASN A 42 3.45 -17.57 14.41
C ASN A 42 4.04 -18.88 14.95
N GLU A 43 5.01 -18.81 15.88
CA GLU A 43 5.66 -19.95 16.52
C GLU A 43 4.71 -20.86 17.29
N THR A 44 3.53 -20.38 17.66
CA THR A 44 2.45 -21.18 18.27
C THR A 44 2.04 -22.36 17.38
N PHE A 45 2.15 -22.20 16.06
CA PHE A 45 1.75 -23.20 15.07
C PHE A 45 2.90 -24.13 14.63
N ALA A 46 4.13 -23.86 15.08
CA ALA A 46 5.30 -24.60 14.64
C ALA A 46 5.25 -26.11 14.99
N PRO A 47 4.82 -26.53 16.19
CA PRO A 47 4.73 -27.95 16.52
C PRO A 47 3.68 -28.72 15.69
N GLN A 48 2.56 -28.08 15.34
CA GLN A 48 1.43 -28.72 14.65
C GLN A 48 1.60 -28.71 13.13
N HIS A 49 2.31 -27.72 12.59
CA HIS A 49 2.49 -27.51 11.14
C HIS A 49 3.96 -27.28 10.78
N PRO A 50 4.87 -28.23 11.08
CA PRO A 50 6.32 -28.02 10.96
C PRO A 50 6.75 -27.72 9.52
N ASP A 51 6.24 -28.44 8.51
CA ASP A 51 6.64 -28.24 7.11
C ASP A 51 6.28 -26.82 6.61
N GLN A 52 5.06 -26.36 6.93
CA GLN A 52 4.56 -25.03 6.59
C GLN A 52 5.34 -23.95 7.35
N TYR A 53 5.53 -24.13 8.66
CA TYR A 53 6.22 -23.15 9.49
C TYR A 53 7.69 -22.99 9.10
N LEU A 54 8.41 -24.09 8.86
CA LEU A 54 9.82 -24.04 8.49
C LEU A 54 10.02 -23.38 7.11
N SER A 55 9.20 -23.73 6.12
CA SER A 55 9.25 -23.09 4.80
C SER A 55 8.84 -21.61 4.85
N TRP A 56 7.80 -21.24 5.61
CA TRP A 56 7.43 -19.84 5.86
C TRP A 56 8.60 -19.04 6.46
N LYS A 57 9.24 -19.59 7.49
CA LYS A 57 10.37 -18.95 8.18
C LYS A 57 11.55 -18.75 7.23
N ALA A 58 11.77 -19.68 6.29
CA ALA A 58 12.85 -19.62 5.30
C ALA A 58 12.75 -18.44 4.32
N THR A 59 11.66 -17.67 4.31
CA THR A 59 11.65 -16.37 3.61
C THR A 59 12.70 -15.39 4.17
N SER A 60 13.23 -15.63 5.38
CA SER A 60 14.38 -14.88 5.91
C SER A 60 15.66 -15.04 5.08
N GLU A 61 15.78 -16.08 4.25
CA GLU A 61 16.91 -16.28 3.33
C GLU A 61 16.89 -15.28 2.17
N GLN A 62 15.72 -14.75 1.82
CA GLN A 62 15.53 -13.74 0.78
C GLN A 62 15.78 -12.35 1.37
N SER A 63 17.01 -12.09 1.80
CA SER A 63 17.35 -10.94 2.66
C SER A 63 17.86 -9.71 1.91
N GLU A 64 18.26 -9.83 0.64
CA GLU A 64 18.79 -8.72 -0.16
C GLU A 64 17.74 -7.60 -0.25
N ARG A 65 18.16 -6.37 0.08
CA ARG A 65 17.32 -5.16 0.02
C ARG A 65 17.90 -4.18 -1.00
N VAL A 66 17.47 -4.30 -2.24
CA VAL A 66 17.97 -3.51 -3.37
C VAL A 66 17.33 -2.12 -3.38
N ASP A 67 18.16 -1.07 -3.37
CA ASP A 67 17.74 0.33 -3.41
C ASP A 67 17.31 0.73 -4.84
N ALA A 68 16.00 0.85 -5.05
CA ALA A 68 15.45 1.14 -6.37
C ALA A 68 15.69 2.61 -6.78
N LEU A 69 15.84 3.53 -5.82
CA LEU A 69 16.18 4.92 -6.13
C LEU A 69 17.65 5.05 -6.56
N ALA A 70 18.53 4.17 -6.09
CA ALA A 70 19.92 4.11 -6.54
C ALA A 70 20.03 3.53 -7.95
N GLU A 71 19.23 2.50 -8.27
CA GLU A 71 19.15 1.93 -9.62
C GLU A 71 18.52 2.91 -10.62
N ASP A 72 17.52 3.69 -10.18
CA ASP A 72 16.80 4.65 -11.02
C ASP A 72 16.53 5.99 -10.29
N PRO A 73 17.45 6.95 -10.39
CA PRO A 73 17.33 8.26 -9.74
C PRO A 73 16.16 9.12 -10.23
N ARG A 74 15.57 8.83 -11.40
CA ARG A 74 14.42 9.58 -11.95
C ARG A 74 13.23 9.51 -10.99
N LEU A 75 13.06 8.38 -10.32
CA LEU A 75 12.01 8.15 -9.32
C LEU A 75 12.00 9.23 -8.21
N VAL A 76 13.17 9.76 -7.84
CA VAL A 76 13.28 10.84 -6.85
C VAL A 76 12.57 12.10 -7.34
N ILE A 77 12.69 12.42 -8.64
CA ILE A 77 12.07 13.60 -9.27
C ILE A 77 10.56 13.39 -9.43
N LEU A 78 10.15 12.22 -9.91
CA LEU A 78 8.74 11.89 -10.11
C LEU A 78 7.95 11.90 -8.79
N TRP A 79 8.60 11.48 -7.71
CA TRP A 79 8.02 11.47 -6.37
C TRP A 79 8.45 12.65 -5.50
N ALA A 80 8.94 13.74 -6.08
CA ALA A 80 9.37 14.92 -5.35
C ALA A 80 8.23 15.49 -4.49
N GLY A 81 8.50 15.67 -3.20
CA GLY A 81 7.49 16.07 -2.20
C GLY A 81 6.79 14.90 -1.51
N TYR A 82 7.01 13.65 -1.94
CA TYR A 82 6.40 12.45 -1.36
C TYR A 82 7.43 11.55 -0.67
N PRO A 83 7.08 10.77 0.38
CA PRO A 83 8.02 9.93 1.12
C PRO A 83 8.83 8.96 0.23
N PHE A 84 8.27 8.52 -0.88
CA PHE A 84 8.95 7.62 -1.83
C PHE A 84 10.21 8.23 -2.47
N SER A 85 10.33 9.57 -2.56
CA SER A 85 11.59 10.21 -3.00
C SER A 85 12.72 10.14 -1.96
N ARG A 86 12.39 9.85 -0.70
CA ARG A 86 13.39 9.66 0.37
C ARG A 86 13.96 8.25 0.34
N ASP A 87 13.09 7.25 0.23
CA ASP A 87 13.45 5.84 0.32
C ASP A 87 12.42 4.91 -0.32
N TYR A 88 12.89 4.09 -1.26
CA TYR A 88 12.14 3.07 -1.94
C TYR A 88 13.07 1.93 -2.35
N ASN A 89 12.78 0.72 -1.86
CA ASN A 89 13.56 -0.48 -2.10
C ASN A 89 12.67 -1.52 -2.78
N LYS A 90 13.27 -2.42 -3.57
CA LYS A 90 12.58 -3.61 -4.09
C LYS A 90 12.13 -4.51 -2.91
N PRO A 91 11.04 -5.27 -3.07
CA PRO A 91 10.58 -6.18 -2.03
C PRO A 91 11.58 -7.31 -1.79
N ARG A 92 11.51 -7.88 -0.58
CA ARG A 92 12.27 -9.06 -0.16
C ARG A 92 11.36 -10.01 0.62
N GLY A 93 11.91 -11.03 1.27
CA GLY A 93 11.10 -12.06 1.95
C GLY A 93 10.12 -11.52 3.00
N HIS A 94 8.97 -12.18 3.17
CA HIS A 94 7.92 -11.80 4.13
C HIS A 94 8.41 -11.67 5.58
N ALA A 95 9.43 -12.45 5.97
CA ALA A 95 10.09 -12.33 7.26
C ALA A 95 10.60 -10.92 7.59
N PHE A 96 10.80 -10.05 6.59
CA PHE A 96 11.31 -8.70 6.77
C PHE A 96 10.24 -7.60 6.73
N ALA A 97 8.96 -7.94 6.53
CA ALA A 97 7.90 -6.94 6.35
C ALA A 97 7.82 -5.93 7.51
N VAL A 98 7.87 -6.41 8.75
CA VAL A 98 7.86 -5.55 9.96
C VAL A 98 9.14 -4.73 10.06
N THR A 99 10.30 -5.33 9.84
CA THR A 99 11.59 -4.64 9.87
C THR A 99 11.66 -3.54 8.81
N ASP A 100 11.24 -3.81 7.58
CA ASP A 100 11.36 -2.84 6.48
C ASP A 100 10.43 -1.63 6.65
N VAL A 101 9.22 -1.82 7.20
CA VAL A 101 8.35 -0.68 7.50
C VAL A 101 8.88 0.13 8.69
N ARG A 102 9.56 -0.51 9.65
CA ARG A 102 10.24 0.17 10.76
C ARG A 102 11.46 0.95 10.31
N GLU A 103 12.26 0.40 9.38
CA GLU A 103 13.55 0.96 8.98
C GLU A 103 13.46 1.96 7.83
N THR A 104 12.42 1.92 7.01
CA THR A 104 12.33 2.84 5.87
C THR A 104 12.31 4.30 6.30
N LEU A 105 12.95 5.18 5.52
CA LEU A 105 12.90 6.63 5.76
C LEU A 105 11.49 7.20 5.61
N ARG A 106 10.58 6.47 4.94
CA ARG A 106 9.19 6.90 4.74
C ARG A 106 8.42 7.07 6.04
N THR A 107 8.64 6.20 7.03
CA THR A 107 7.97 6.27 8.35
C THR A 107 8.59 7.30 9.30
N GLY A 108 9.73 7.90 8.94
CA GLY A 108 10.40 8.93 9.73
C GLY A 108 10.90 8.43 11.09
N ALA A 109 11.06 9.35 12.03
CA ALA A 109 11.64 9.12 13.35
C ALA A 109 10.75 9.70 14.47
N PRO A 110 9.53 9.17 14.66
CA PRO A 110 8.57 9.71 15.62
C PRO A 110 9.11 9.68 17.05
N LYS A 111 8.89 10.76 17.80
CA LYS A 111 9.35 10.90 19.19
C LYS A 111 8.33 10.42 20.23
N ASN A 112 7.08 10.22 19.84
CA ASN A 112 6.02 9.65 20.68
C ASN A 112 4.92 9.01 19.80
N ALA A 113 3.88 8.43 20.43
CA ALA A 113 2.81 7.70 19.74
C ALA A 113 1.95 8.56 18.80
N GLU A 114 1.92 9.88 18.99
CA GLU A 114 1.14 10.85 18.20
C GLU A 114 1.98 11.59 17.14
N ASP A 115 3.27 11.25 17.03
CA ASP A 115 4.22 11.86 16.11
C ASP A 115 4.45 11.00 14.84
N GLY A 116 5.15 11.58 13.88
CA GLY A 116 5.57 10.93 12.65
C GLY A 116 4.69 11.26 11.44
N PRO A 117 5.22 11.06 10.22
CA PRO A 117 4.54 11.45 8.99
C PRO A 117 3.34 10.56 8.66
N LEU A 118 3.37 9.28 9.03
CA LEU A 118 2.46 8.27 8.49
C LEU A 118 1.41 7.76 9.51
N PRO A 119 0.22 7.32 9.03
CA PRO A 119 -0.86 6.81 9.88
C PRO A 119 -0.71 5.34 10.26
N MET A 120 -1.58 4.85 11.15
CA MET A 120 -1.69 3.42 11.51
C MET A 120 -1.82 2.49 10.30
N ALA A 121 -2.47 2.94 9.23
CA ALA A 121 -2.69 2.16 8.01
C ALA A 121 -1.41 1.63 7.33
N CYS A 122 -0.23 2.23 7.60
CA CYS A 122 1.02 1.71 7.06
C CYS A 122 1.42 0.33 7.61
N TRP A 123 0.81 -0.11 8.71
CA TRP A 123 1.00 -1.45 9.26
C TRP A 123 0.15 -2.53 8.59
N SER A 124 -0.94 -2.17 7.89
CA SER A 124 -2.06 -3.08 7.61
C SER A 124 -1.70 -4.33 6.80
N CYS A 125 -0.65 -4.21 5.98
CA CYS A 125 -0.16 -5.28 5.11
C CYS A 125 1.23 -5.79 5.55
N LYS A 126 1.51 -5.85 6.86
CA LYS A 126 2.85 -6.18 7.38
C LYS A 126 2.89 -7.25 8.47
N SER A 127 1.78 -7.53 9.16
CA SER A 127 1.78 -8.36 10.37
C SER A 127 0.39 -8.93 10.71
N PRO A 128 0.30 -10.13 11.31
CA PRO A 128 -0.94 -10.69 11.85
C PRO A 128 -1.46 -9.94 13.09
N ASP A 129 -0.62 -9.13 13.75
CA ASP A 129 -1.09 -8.24 14.82
C ASP A 129 -2.13 -7.22 14.34
N VAL A 130 -2.16 -6.93 13.04
CA VAL A 130 -3.21 -6.12 12.42
C VAL A 130 -4.56 -6.79 12.58
N ALA A 131 -4.68 -8.08 12.25
CA ALA A 131 -5.92 -8.83 12.42
C ALA A 131 -6.33 -8.91 13.89
N ARG A 132 -5.36 -9.10 14.80
CA ARG A 132 -5.56 -9.08 16.24
C ARG A 132 -6.16 -7.75 16.70
N LEU A 133 -5.57 -6.63 16.29
CA LEU A 133 -6.04 -5.29 16.67
C LEU A 133 -7.39 -4.94 16.03
N ILE A 134 -7.63 -5.30 14.76
CA ILE A 134 -8.94 -5.09 14.13
C ILE A 134 -10.03 -5.89 14.86
N GLN A 135 -9.76 -7.11 15.29
CA GLN A 135 -10.73 -7.89 16.06
C GLN A 135 -10.98 -7.29 17.45
N LYS A 136 -9.92 -6.83 18.11
CA LYS A 136 -9.95 -6.27 19.47
C LYS A 136 -10.62 -4.89 19.52
N ASP A 137 -10.18 -3.97 18.66
CA ASP A 137 -10.49 -2.54 18.72
C ASP A 137 -11.51 -2.11 17.65
N GLY A 138 -11.88 -3.01 16.74
CA GLY A 138 -12.63 -2.68 15.53
C GLY A 138 -11.76 -2.02 14.47
N GLU A 139 -12.24 -2.02 13.21
CA GLU A 139 -11.50 -1.45 12.08
C GLU A 139 -11.24 0.06 12.25
N ASP A 140 -12.24 0.81 12.72
CA ASP A 140 -12.10 2.25 13.00
C ASP A 140 -11.10 2.53 14.14
N GLY A 141 -11.14 1.72 15.20
CA GLY A 141 -10.21 1.84 16.33
C GLY A 141 -8.77 1.56 15.91
N TYR A 142 -8.57 0.56 15.05
CA TYR A 142 -7.28 0.23 14.47
C TYR A 142 -6.71 1.37 13.59
N PHE A 143 -7.51 1.94 12.68
CA PHE A 143 -7.04 2.97 11.75
C PHE A 143 -6.80 4.33 12.40
N HIS A 144 -7.40 4.62 13.55
CA HIS A 144 -7.20 5.88 14.26
C HIS A 144 -5.72 6.13 14.64
N GLY A 145 -5.23 7.36 14.54
CA GLY A 145 -3.90 7.75 15.03
C GLY A 145 -2.72 7.46 14.09
N LYS A 146 -1.51 7.65 14.63
CA LYS A 146 -0.25 7.57 13.87
C LYS A 146 0.35 6.18 13.84
N TRP A 147 1.23 5.93 12.86
CA TRP A 147 2.02 4.71 12.75
C TRP A 147 2.78 4.38 14.04
N ALA A 148 3.33 5.39 14.70
CA ALA A 148 4.08 5.24 15.95
C ALA A 148 3.26 4.58 17.08
N ARG A 149 1.94 4.82 17.13
CA ARG A 149 1.03 4.21 18.11
C ARG A 149 1.04 2.69 18.05
N GLY A 150 1.13 2.12 16.84
CA GLY A 150 1.14 0.67 16.62
C GLY A 150 2.50 0.01 16.89
N GLY A 151 3.56 0.79 17.09
CA GLY A 151 4.92 0.30 17.28
C GLY A 151 5.08 -0.84 18.29
N PRO A 152 4.62 -0.68 19.56
CA PRO A 152 4.70 -1.71 20.58
C PRO A 152 3.63 -2.82 20.46
N GLU A 153 2.68 -2.70 19.52
CA GLU A 153 1.55 -3.63 19.37
C GLU A 153 1.67 -4.52 18.12
N ILE A 154 2.42 -4.07 17.10
CA ILE A 154 2.54 -4.72 15.79
C ILE A 154 3.98 -5.17 15.61
N VAL A 155 4.23 -6.42 15.99
CA VAL A 155 5.58 -6.92 16.31
C VAL A 155 5.88 -8.29 15.72
N ASN A 156 4.85 -9.07 15.40
CA ASN A 156 5.01 -10.38 14.78
C ASN A 156 5.15 -10.24 13.27
N ASN A 157 6.03 -11.04 12.66
CA ASN A 157 6.20 -11.08 11.21
C ASN A 157 4.89 -11.52 10.51
N LEU A 158 4.66 -11.03 9.29
CA LEU A 158 3.57 -11.49 8.41
C LEU A 158 3.51 -13.01 8.40
N GLY A 159 2.34 -13.60 8.68
CA GLY A 159 2.27 -15.03 8.90
C GLY A 159 0.87 -15.62 8.99
N CYS A 160 0.70 -16.65 9.83
CA CYS A 160 -0.39 -17.63 9.70
C CYS A 160 -1.78 -16.99 9.69
N ALA A 161 -2.05 -16.13 10.67
CA ALA A 161 -3.38 -15.52 10.85
C ALA A 161 -3.71 -14.42 9.83
N ASP A 162 -2.77 -14.03 8.96
CA ASP A 162 -3.08 -13.15 7.84
C ASP A 162 -3.88 -13.88 6.75
N CYS A 163 -3.67 -15.19 6.60
CA CYS A 163 -4.16 -16.01 5.49
C CYS A 163 -5.13 -17.11 5.91
N HIS A 164 -5.06 -17.56 7.16
CA HIS A 164 -5.77 -18.72 7.67
C HIS A 164 -6.72 -18.34 8.80
N ASN A 165 -7.91 -18.95 8.82
CA ASN A 165 -8.75 -18.96 10.00
C ASN A 165 -8.20 -19.96 11.02
N THR A 166 -7.18 -19.54 11.76
CA THR A 166 -6.45 -20.39 12.71
C THR A 166 -7.28 -20.83 13.91
N ALA A 167 -8.42 -20.17 14.16
CA ALA A 167 -9.38 -20.58 15.18
C ALA A 167 -10.29 -21.74 14.74
N SER A 168 -10.31 -22.09 13.45
CA SER A 168 -11.07 -23.24 12.95
C SER A 168 -10.47 -24.55 13.48
N PRO A 169 -11.26 -25.47 14.08
CA PRO A 169 -10.78 -26.79 14.47
C PRO A 169 -10.21 -27.60 13.30
N GLU A 170 -10.61 -27.29 12.07
CA GLU A 170 -10.12 -27.94 10.86
C GLU A 170 -8.69 -27.51 10.50
N PHE A 171 -8.27 -26.30 10.90
CA PHE A 171 -6.89 -25.84 10.70
C PHE A 171 -5.89 -26.72 11.45
N ALA A 172 -6.19 -27.04 12.72
CA ALA A 172 -5.40 -27.96 13.53
C ALA A 172 -5.33 -29.39 12.94
N LYS A 173 -6.31 -29.79 12.11
CA LYS A 173 -6.32 -31.05 11.37
C LYS A 173 -5.54 -30.98 10.04
N GLY A 174 -4.90 -29.86 9.75
CA GLY A 174 -4.10 -29.61 8.56
C GLY A 174 -4.88 -29.13 7.34
N LYS A 175 -6.16 -28.75 7.48
CA LYS A 175 -6.87 -28.06 6.39
C LYS A 175 -6.47 -26.58 6.35
N PRO A 176 -6.44 -25.95 5.17
CA PRO A 176 -5.99 -24.57 5.06
C PRO A 176 -6.97 -23.56 5.67
N GLU A 177 -8.29 -23.74 5.54
CA GLU A 177 -9.27 -22.78 6.08
C GLU A 177 -8.93 -21.32 5.69
N LEU A 178 -8.67 -21.08 4.41
CA LEU A 178 -8.28 -19.76 3.91
C LEU A 178 -9.35 -18.72 4.27
N THR A 179 -8.92 -17.53 4.66
CA THR A 179 -9.82 -16.43 5.03
C THR A 179 -9.23 -15.08 4.60
N LEU A 180 -10.09 -14.09 4.40
CA LEU A 180 -9.68 -12.69 4.39
C LEU A 180 -9.72 -12.15 5.82
N SER A 181 -8.55 -11.93 6.41
CA SER A 181 -8.40 -11.34 7.75
C SER A 181 -8.55 -9.82 7.75
N ARG A 182 -8.62 -9.21 6.55
CA ARG A 182 -8.70 -7.76 6.33
C ARG A 182 -10.09 -7.37 5.80
N PRO A 183 -10.93 -6.67 6.58
CA PRO A 183 -12.27 -6.29 6.13
C PRO A 183 -12.28 -5.41 4.87
N TYR A 184 -11.32 -4.48 4.74
CA TYR A 184 -11.17 -3.65 3.53
C TYR A 184 -10.89 -4.47 2.27
N ALA A 185 -10.18 -5.60 2.38
CA ALA A 185 -9.94 -6.50 1.25
C ALA A 185 -11.21 -7.29 0.89
N ALA A 186 -11.96 -7.76 1.89
CA ALA A 186 -13.25 -8.43 1.65
C ALA A 186 -14.23 -7.51 0.90
N ARG A 187 -14.37 -6.24 1.34
CA ARG A 187 -15.18 -5.24 0.65
C ARG A 187 -14.71 -4.98 -0.78
N ALA A 188 -13.40 -4.96 -1.01
CA ALA A 188 -12.87 -4.75 -2.37
C ALA A 188 -13.17 -5.95 -3.29
N MET A 189 -13.08 -7.18 -2.78
CA MET A 189 -13.47 -8.38 -3.51
C MET A 189 -14.98 -8.40 -3.82
N GLU A 190 -15.82 -7.92 -2.90
CA GLU A 190 -17.25 -7.69 -3.15
C GLU A 190 -17.50 -6.65 -4.24
N ALA A 191 -16.77 -5.53 -4.23
CA ALA A 191 -16.91 -4.43 -5.19
C ALA A 191 -16.67 -4.88 -6.65
N ILE A 192 -15.77 -5.85 -6.85
CA ILE A 192 -15.52 -6.45 -8.17
C ILE A 192 -16.41 -7.66 -8.47
N GLY A 193 -17.45 -7.90 -7.66
CA GLY A 193 -18.42 -8.99 -7.84
C GLY A 193 -17.88 -10.39 -7.51
N LYS A 194 -16.81 -10.49 -6.72
CA LYS A 194 -16.16 -11.75 -6.35
C LYS A 194 -16.08 -11.94 -4.83
N PRO A 195 -17.21 -12.00 -4.11
CA PRO A 195 -17.22 -12.19 -2.66
C PRO A 195 -16.50 -13.51 -2.27
N PHE A 196 -15.59 -13.44 -1.30
CA PHE A 196 -14.66 -14.51 -0.97
C PHE A 196 -15.35 -15.81 -0.54
N GLU A 197 -16.44 -15.71 0.23
CA GLU A 197 -17.18 -16.86 0.75
C GLU A 197 -17.95 -17.64 -0.32
N LYS A 198 -18.15 -17.04 -1.51
CA LYS A 198 -18.78 -17.70 -2.67
C LYS A 198 -17.75 -18.09 -3.74
N ALA A 199 -16.52 -17.64 -3.61
CA ALA A 199 -15.44 -18.00 -4.51
C ALA A 199 -15.04 -19.46 -4.33
N GLY A 200 -14.74 -20.14 -5.45
CA GLY A 200 -14.15 -21.47 -5.41
C GLY A 200 -12.73 -21.43 -4.83
N ARG A 201 -12.19 -22.61 -4.48
CA ARG A 201 -10.87 -22.76 -3.86
C ARG A 201 -9.75 -22.01 -4.60
N PHE A 202 -9.71 -22.07 -5.93
CA PHE A 202 -8.64 -21.46 -6.73
C PHE A 202 -8.71 -19.92 -6.71
N ASP A 203 -9.90 -19.36 -6.84
CA ASP A 203 -10.09 -17.91 -6.69
C ASP A 203 -9.64 -17.43 -5.30
N GLN A 204 -10.03 -18.16 -4.25
CA GLN A 204 -9.64 -17.83 -2.87
C GLN A 204 -8.11 -17.84 -2.67
N GLN A 205 -7.37 -18.71 -3.37
CA GLN A 205 -5.91 -18.75 -3.28
C GLN A 205 -5.30 -17.41 -3.69
N SER A 206 -5.69 -16.85 -4.83
CA SER A 206 -5.20 -15.53 -5.26
C SER A 206 -5.77 -14.38 -4.40
N MET A 207 -7.00 -14.51 -3.91
CA MET A 207 -7.64 -13.46 -3.07
C MET A 207 -6.91 -13.24 -1.74
N VAL A 208 -6.35 -14.29 -1.13
CA VAL A 208 -5.56 -14.16 0.09
C VAL A 208 -4.33 -13.28 -0.14
N CYS A 209 -3.67 -13.41 -1.30
CA CYS A 209 -2.58 -12.52 -1.72
C CYS A 209 -3.11 -11.09 -1.98
N GLY A 210 -4.30 -10.99 -2.59
CA GLY A 210 -5.03 -9.75 -2.85
C GLY A 210 -5.49 -8.97 -1.61
N GLN A 211 -5.17 -9.42 -0.39
CA GLN A 211 -5.31 -8.60 0.82
C GLN A 211 -4.26 -7.49 0.91
N CYS A 212 -3.11 -7.69 0.26
CA CYS A 212 -1.91 -6.85 0.41
C CYS A 212 -1.31 -6.43 -0.92
N HIS A 213 -1.29 -7.34 -1.90
CA HIS A 213 -0.62 -7.18 -3.19
C HIS A 213 -1.54 -6.51 -4.23
N VAL A 214 -1.87 -5.26 -3.93
CA VAL A 214 -2.87 -4.44 -4.63
C VAL A 214 -2.49 -2.96 -4.62
N GLU A 215 -3.10 -2.20 -5.51
CA GLU A 215 -3.18 -0.75 -5.41
C GLU A 215 -4.15 -0.32 -4.30
N TYR A 216 -3.79 0.71 -3.54
CA TYR A 216 -4.59 1.24 -2.46
C TYR A 216 -4.30 2.72 -2.18
N TYR A 217 -5.29 3.39 -1.59
CA TYR A 217 -5.15 4.72 -1.02
C TYR A 217 -5.67 4.79 0.42
N PHE A 218 -5.50 5.96 1.03
CA PHE A 218 -6.00 6.25 2.38
C PHE A 218 -7.26 7.11 2.34
N ASP A 219 -8.38 6.51 2.72
CA ASP A 219 -9.71 7.12 2.68
C ASP A 219 -10.08 7.83 3.99
N GLY A 220 -10.76 8.98 3.83
CA GLY A 220 -11.30 9.77 4.92
C GLY A 220 -10.28 10.28 5.95
N LYS A 221 -10.81 10.85 7.04
CA LYS A 221 -10.01 11.46 8.12
C LYS A 221 -9.10 10.47 8.86
N ASN A 222 -9.55 9.22 8.98
CA ASN A 222 -8.83 8.15 9.67
C ASN A 222 -7.81 7.46 8.75
N LYS A 223 -7.73 7.85 7.46
CA LYS A 223 -6.78 7.28 6.50
C LYS A 223 -6.90 5.75 6.40
N ALA A 224 -8.14 5.24 6.36
CA ALA A 224 -8.41 3.82 6.25
C ALA A 224 -7.94 3.28 4.90
N VAL A 225 -7.43 2.06 4.85
CA VAL A 225 -7.04 1.42 3.58
C VAL A 225 -8.30 1.18 2.74
N LYS A 226 -8.30 1.66 1.50
CA LYS A 226 -9.32 1.33 0.50
C LYS A 226 -8.66 1.04 -0.84
N PHE A 227 -9.15 0.01 -1.53
CA PHE A 227 -8.73 -0.31 -2.91
C PHE A 227 -9.65 0.45 -3.87
N PRO A 228 -9.12 1.17 -4.88
CA PRO A 228 -9.92 2.04 -5.76
C PRO A 228 -10.65 1.24 -6.86
N TRP A 229 -11.36 0.17 -6.48
CA TRP A 229 -11.91 -0.82 -7.41
C TRP A 229 -13.40 -0.65 -7.69
N ASP A 230 -14.04 0.39 -7.14
CA ASP A 230 -15.49 0.62 -7.26
C ASP A 230 -15.95 0.71 -8.73
N ASP A 231 -15.10 1.22 -9.62
CA ASP A 231 -15.35 1.32 -11.07
C ASP A 231 -14.61 0.23 -11.88
N GLY A 232 -13.97 -0.74 -11.19
CA GLY A 232 -13.15 -1.82 -11.76
C GLY A 232 -11.64 -1.59 -11.66
N MET A 233 -10.85 -2.60 -12.05
CA MET A 233 -9.41 -2.69 -11.73
C MET A 233 -8.46 -2.27 -12.86
N LYS A 234 -8.95 -1.74 -13.98
CA LYS A 234 -8.08 -1.21 -15.04
C LYS A 234 -7.54 0.16 -14.67
N VAL A 235 -6.39 0.53 -15.22
CA VAL A 235 -5.76 1.84 -14.96
C VAL A 235 -6.70 3.01 -15.26
N GLU A 236 -7.49 2.94 -16.32
CA GLU A 236 -8.45 3.98 -16.71
C GLU A 236 -9.63 4.06 -15.73
N ASN A 237 -10.08 2.93 -15.21
CA ASN A 237 -11.18 2.87 -14.24
C ASN A 237 -10.75 3.52 -12.93
N MET A 238 -9.55 3.19 -12.45
CA MET A 238 -8.98 3.79 -11.24
C MET A 238 -8.66 5.28 -11.43
N GLU A 239 -8.14 5.68 -12.60
CA GLU A 239 -7.91 7.10 -12.95
C GLU A 239 -9.23 7.89 -12.86
N GLN A 240 -10.28 7.39 -13.52
CA GLN A 240 -11.62 7.97 -13.47
C GLN A 240 -12.17 8.01 -12.05
N TYR A 241 -11.99 6.93 -11.27
CA TYR A 241 -12.43 6.87 -9.88
C TYR A 241 -11.79 7.98 -9.05
N TYR A 242 -10.45 8.11 -9.10
CA TYR A 242 -9.72 9.09 -8.33
C TYR A 242 -10.04 10.53 -8.75
N ASP A 243 -10.23 10.78 -10.05
CA ASP A 243 -10.62 12.10 -10.55
C ASP A 243 -12.05 12.47 -10.14
N LYS A 244 -12.99 11.52 -10.16
CA LYS A 244 -14.39 11.71 -9.72
C LYS A 244 -14.47 12.16 -8.27
N ILE A 245 -13.59 11.66 -7.41
CA ILE A 245 -13.52 12.05 -5.99
C ILE A 245 -12.54 13.18 -5.72
N ALA A 246 -11.91 13.74 -6.77
CA ALA A 246 -10.87 14.77 -6.69
C ALA A 246 -9.74 14.44 -5.69
N PHE A 247 -9.35 13.16 -5.63
CA PHE A 247 -8.33 12.68 -4.70
C PHE A 247 -6.92 12.95 -5.21
N SER A 248 -5.99 13.24 -4.31
CA SER A 248 -4.56 13.31 -4.59
C SER A 248 -3.78 12.84 -3.38
N ASP A 249 -2.75 12.02 -3.61
CA ASP A 249 -1.86 11.54 -2.57
C ASP A 249 -0.93 12.66 -2.08
N TRP A 250 -0.42 13.47 -3.01
CA TRP A 250 0.40 14.63 -2.71
C TRP A 250 0.42 15.64 -3.85
N THR A 251 0.96 16.82 -3.59
CA THR A 251 1.30 17.81 -4.62
C THR A 251 2.79 17.70 -4.93
N ASN A 252 3.15 17.38 -6.18
CA ASN A 252 4.56 17.28 -6.58
C ASN A 252 5.28 18.62 -6.36
N SER A 253 6.42 18.60 -5.67
CA SER A 253 7.04 19.84 -5.18
C SER A 253 7.65 20.71 -6.28
N LEU A 254 7.95 20.13 -7.46
CA LEU A 254 8.50 20.84 -8.61
C LEU A 254 7.38 21.49 -9.43
N SER A 255 6.48 20.65 -9.94
CA SER A 255 5.43 21.05 -10.89
C SER A 255 4.15 21.56 -10.26
N LYS A 256 3.98 21.38 -8.94
CA LYS A 256 2.73 21.64 -8.19
C LYS A 256 1.53 20.82 -8.67
N THR A 257 1.78 19.76 -9.42
CA THR A 257 0.74 18.85 -9.91
C THR A 257 0.11 18.06 -8.74
N PRO A 258 -1.22 17.95 -8.66
CA PRO A 258 -1.92 17.05 -7.74
C PRO A 258 -1.78 15.59 -8.20
N MET A 259 -0.90 14.82 -7.56
CA MET A 259 -0.49 13.49 -8.02
C MET A 259 -1.30 12.34 -7.42
N LEU A 260 -1.27 11.21 -8.13
CA LEU A 260 -1.64 9.88 -7.63
C LEU A 260 -0.38 9.02 -7.49
N LYS A 261 -0.32 8.18 -6.47
CA LYS A 261 0.73 7.17 -6.29
C LYS A 261 0.14 5.79 -6.52
N ALA A 262 0.78 4.98 -7.36
CA ALA A 262 0.46 3.57 -7.47
C ALA A 262 1.31 2.70 -6.54
N GLN A 263 0.71 1.69 -5.92
CA GLN A 263 1.36 0.69 -5.08
C GLN A 263 1.10 -0.70 -5.65
N HIS A 264 2.19 -1.44 -5.93
CA HIS A 264 2.23 -2.90 -6.16
C HIS A 264 0.89 -3.57 -6.58
N PRO A 265 0.35 -3.27 -7.77
CA PRO A 265 -0.97 -3.74 -8.22
C PRO A 265 -0.91 -5.17 -8.78
N GLU A 266 -0.35 -6.13 -8.03
CA GLU A 266 -0.18 -7.49 -8.54
C GLU A 266 -1.51 -8.19 -8.80
N TYR A 267 -2.53 -8.08 -7.94
CA TYR A 267 -3.82 -8.74 -8.17
C TYR A 267 -4.52 -8.21 -9.42
N GLU A 268 -4.52 -6.89 -9.61
CA GLU A 268 -5.15 -6.22 -10.73
C GLU A 268 -4.45 -6.56 -12.04
N THR A 269 -3.12 -6.50 -12.05
CA THR A 269 -2.33 -6.82 -13.24
C THR A 269 -2.32 -8.31 -13.55
N TRP A 270 -2.23 -9.20 -12.56
CA TRP A 270 -2.40 -10.64 -12.74
C TRP A 270 -3.76 -10.97 -13.36
N THR A 271 -4.84 -10.33 -12.89
CA THR A 271 -6.20 -10.50 -13.45
C THR A 271 -6.25 -10.10 -14.93
N ALA A 272 -5.47 -9.09 -15.33
CA ALA A 272 -5.39 -8.65 -16.72
C ALA A 272 -4.59 -9.62 -17.61
N GLY A 273 -3.57 -10.28 -17.07
CA GLY A 273 -2.64 -11.13 -17.82
C GLY A 273 -3.15 -12.54 -18.14
N ILE A 274 -2.46 -13.23 -19.05
CA ILE A 274 -2.93 -14.52 -19.59
C ILE A 274 -3.04 -15.63 -18.53
N HIS A 275 -2.17 -15.63 -17.52
CA HIS A 275 -2.23 -16.59 -16.42
C HIS A 275 -3.49 -16.39 -15.57
N GLY A 276 -3.79 -15.15 -15.17
CA GLY A 276 -5.00 -14.84 -14.41
C GLY A 276 -6.29 -15.04 -15.20
N LYS A 277 -6.29 -14.75 -16.52
CA LYS A 277 -7.42 -15.09 -17.40
C LYS A 277 -7.74 -16.59 -17.44
N ASN A 278 -6.73 -17.44 -17.23
CA ASN A 278 -6.87 -18.89 -17.13
C ASN A 278 -6.93 -19.39 -15.68
N ASN A 279 -7.06 -18.49 -14.71
CA ASN A 279 -7.08 -18.78 -13.28
C ASN A 279 -5.89 -19.60 -12.77
N VAL A 280 -4.72 -19.47 -13.41
CA VAL A 280 -3.45 -19.94 -12.82
C VAL A 280 -3.14 -18.99 -11.67
N THR A 281 -3.23 -19.52 -10.46
CA THR A 281 -3.28 -18.72 -9.23
C THR A 281 -1.90 -18.23 -8.82
N CYS A 282 -1.86 -17.26 -7.90
CA CYS A 282 -0.60 -16.87 -7.25
C CYS A 282 0.10 -18.09 -6.62
N ILE A 283 -0.68 -19.02 -6.06
CA ILE A 283 -0.21 -20.19 -5.33
C ILE A 283 0.44 -21.22 -6.26
N ASP A 284 -0.05 -21.38 -7.49
CA ASP A 284 0.52 -22.35 -8.45
C ASP A 284 1.99 -22.03 -8.77
N CYS A 285 2.35 -20.75 -8.76
CA CYS A 285 3.72 -20.29 -9.02
C CYS A 285 4.53 -20.07 -7.74
N HIS A 286 3.97 -19.43 -6.73
CA HIS A 286 4.73 -18.96 -5.56
C HIS A 286 4.61 -19.86 -4.32
N MET A 287 3.68 -20.82 -4.32
CA MET A 287 3.46 -21.75 -3.20
C MET A 287 3.16 -23.16 -3.74
N PRO A 288 4.09 -23.76 -4.50
CA PRO A 288 3.87 -25.06 -5.13
C PRO A 288 3.60 -26.16 -4.09
N LYS A 289 2.94 -27.22 -4.53
CA LYS A 289 2.86 -28.45 -3.72
C LYS A 289 4.19 -29.19 -3.84
N VAL A 290 4.81 -29.48 -2.70
CA VAL A 290 6.09 -30.19 -2.61
C VAL A 290 5.98 -31.34 -1.61
N GLN A 291 6.94 -32.25 -1.61
CA GLN A 291 7.00 -33.38 -0.67
C GLN A 291 8.04 -33.13 0.41
N ASN A 292 7.71 -33.48 1.65
CA ASN A 292 8.67 -33.51 2.75
C ASN A 292 9.55 -34.78 2.68
N ALA A 293 10.45 -34.97 3.66
CA ALA A 293 11.37 -36.10 3.69
C ALA A 293 10.66 -37.47 3.75
N GLU A 294 9.43 -37.52 4.28
CA GLU A 294 8.60 -38.72 4.35
C GLU A 294 7.70 -38.93 3.12
N GLY A 295 7.83 -38.08 2.09
CA GLY A 295 7.03 -38.15 0.85
C GLY A 295 5.61 -37.57 0.97
N LYS A 296 5.27 -36.93 2.08
CA LYS A 296 3.95 -36.30 2.29
C LYS A 296 3.88 -34.95 1.58
N LEU A 297 2.79 -34.72 0.85
CA LEU A 297 2.54 -33.44 0.18
C LEU A 297 2.17 -32.34 1.19
N TYR A 298 2.77 -31.17 1.03
CA TYR A 298 2.38 -29.93 1.68
C TYR A 298 2.52 -28.75 0.71
N THR A 299 2.05 -27.57 1.13
CA THR A 299 2.22 -26.33 0.35
C THR A 299 3.50 -25.66 0.80
N ASP A 300 4.43 -25.39 -0.12
CA ASP A 300 5.63 -24.62 0.20
C ASP A 300 5.25 -23.18 0.61
N HIS A 301 5.64 -22.76 1.81
CA HIS A 301 5.39 -21.41 2.30
C HIS A 301 6.60 -20.48 2.17
N LYS A 302 7.69 -20.93 1.53
CA LYS A 302 8.82 -20.07 1.15
C LYS A 302 8.46 -19.23 -0.08
N ILE A 303 7.53 -18.29 0.12
CA ILE A 303 7.02 -17.40 -0.93
C ILE A 303 8.20 -16.59 -1.50
N GLY A 304 8.53 -16.85 -2.76
CA GLY A 304 9.74 -16.33 -3.40
C GLY A 304 9.68 -16.39 -4.92
N ASN A 305 10.83 -16.49 -5.58
CA ASN A 305 10.90 -16.54 -7.03
C ASN A 305 10.50 -17.95 -7.55
N PRO A 306 9.46 -18.08 -8.40
CA PRO A 306 9.01 -19.39 -8.90
C PRO A 306 10.09 -20.18 -9.65
N PHE A 307 11.10 -19.50 -10.22
CA PHE A 307 12.20 -20.16 -10.90
C PHE A 307 13.18 -20.88 -9.96
N ASP A 308 13.19 -20.57 -8.67
CA ASP A 308 14.00 -21.28 -7.68
C ASP A 308 13.57 -22.75 -7.59
N ASN A 309 12.27 -23.00 -7.82
CA ASN A 309 11.68 -24.33 -7.86
C ASN A 309 10.91 -24.62 -9.17
N PHE A 310 11.56 -24.38 -10.30
CA PHE A 310 10.97 -24.54 -11.64
C PHE A 310 10.26 -25.88 -11.88
N ALA A 311 10.83 -26.98 -11.34
CA ALA A 311 10.33 -28.33 -11.54
C ALA A 311 8.94 -28.57 -10.91
N GLN A 312 8.59 -27.82 -9.86
CA GLN A 312 7.29 -27.91 -9.19
C GLN A 312 6.38 -26.69 -9.44
N THR A 313 6.82 -25.75 -10.27
CA THR A 313 6.04 -24.56 -10.67
C THR A 313 5.73 -24.63 -12.16
N CYS A 314 6.56 -24.00 -13.00
CA CYS A 314 6.33 -23.86 -14.44
C CYS A 314 6.21 -25.21 -15.15
N ALA A 315 7.04 -26.20 -14.78
CA ALA A 315 7.10 -27.51 -15.43
C ALA A 315 5.83 -28.36 -15.25
N ASN A 316 4.92 -27.99 -14.34
CA ASN A 316 3.62 -28.67 -14.23
C ASN A 316 2.72 -28.42 -15.45
N CYS A 317 2.92 -27.30 -16.16
CA CYS A 317 2.07 -26.88 -17.28
C CYS A 317 2.86 -26.70 -18.59
N HIS A 318 4.17 -26.44 -18.51
CA HIS A 318 5.01 -26.14 -19.65
C HIS A 318 5.98 -27.27 -19.97
N THR A 319 6.18 -27.53 -21.25
CA THR A 319 7.15 -28.51 -21.77
C THR A 319 8.50 -27.88 -22.12
N GLN A 320 8.59 -26.54 -22.15
CA GLN A 320 9.84 -25.82 -22.35
C GLN A 320 10.76 -25.99 -21.14
N ASP A 321 12.07 -26.02 -21.38
CA ASP A 321 13.04 -26.06 -20.29
C ASP A 321 13.12 -24.74 -19.50
N LYS A 322 13.79 -24.81 -18.35
CA LYS A 322 13.97 -23.67 -17.44
C LYS A 322 14.65 -22.48 -18.11
N ALA A 323 15.69 -22.72 -18.91
CA ALA A 323 16.48 -21.65 -19.51
C ALA A 323 15.69 -20.91 -20.59
N ALA A 324 14.89 -21.62 -21.39
CA ALA A 324 14.02 -21.05 -22.40
C ALA A 324 12.99 -20.12 -21.78
N LEU A 325 12.29 -20.56 -20.73
CA LEU A 325 11.30 -19.71 -20.05
C LEU A 325 11.93 -18.54 -19.30
N GLN A 326 13.10 -18.72 -18.67
CA GLN A 326 13.85 -17.61 -18.06
C GLN A 326 14.24 -16.56 -19.10
N LYS A 327 14.70 -16.97 -20.29
CA LYS A 327 15.06 -16.06 -21.37
C LYS A 327 13.85 -15.25 -21.84
N VAL A 328 12.70 -15.89 -22.00
CA VAL A 328 11.45 -15.22 -22.35
C VAL A 328 11.07 -14.19 -21.29
N VAL A 329 11.08 -14.55 -20.00
CA VAL A 329 10.75 -13.60 -18.91
C VAL A 329 11.74 -12.43 -18.86
N ALA A 330 13.04 -12.70 -19.08
CA ALA A 330 14.08 -11.66 -19.11
C ALA A 330 13.90 -10.70 -20.29
N GLU A 331 13.50 -11.19 -21.47
CA GLU A 331 13.19 -10.36 -22.64
C GLU A 331 12.07 -9.37 -22.34
N ARG A 332 10.97 -9.81 -21.71
CA ARG A 332 9.85 -8.92 -21.38
C ARG A 332 10.24 -7.90 -20.30
N LYS A 333 11.07 -8.32 -19.34
CA LYS A 333 11.63 -7.41 -18.34
C LYS A 333 12.44 -6.30 -19.02
N GLN A 334 13.26 -6.65 -20.01
CA GLN A 334 14.07 -5.69 -20.75
C GLN A 334 13.22 -4.76 -21.63
N SER A 335 12.22 -5.28 -22.35
CA SER A 335 11.32 -4.47 -23.16
C SER A 335 10.53 -3.46 -22.32
N ILE A 336 10.01 -3.88 -21.17
CA ILE A 336 9.30 -2.98 -20.25
C ILE A 336 10.26 -1.97 -19.64
N ASN A 337 11.49 -2.37 -19.28
CA ASN A 337 12.47 -1.45 -18.72
C ASN A 337 12.89 -0.37 -19.72
N ASP A 338 13.12 -0.71 -20.99
CA ASP A 338 13.45 0.27 -22.04
C ASP A 338 12.31 1.29 -22.21
N LEU A 339 11.05 0.86 -22.26
CA LEU A 339 9.92 1.78 -22.40
C LEU A 339 9.66 2.58 -21.11
N LYS A 340 9.81 1.96 -19.93
CA LYS A 340 9.73 2.60 -18.61
C LYS A 340 10.66 3.81 -18.54
N ILE A 341 11.93 3.63 -18.87
CA ILE A 341 12.94 4.70 -18.82
C ILE A 341 12.58 5.84 -19.77
N LYS A 342 12.11 5.52 -21.00
CA LYS A 342 11.68 6.56 -21.95
C LYS A 342 10.52 7.41 -21.40
N VAL A 343 9.54 6.78 -20.76
CA VAL A 343 8.40 7.51 -20.14
C VAL A 343 8.88 8.37 -18.98
N GLU A 344 9.77 7.83 -18.13
CA GLU A 344 10.33 8.57 -16.99
C GLU A 344 11.13 9.79 -17.42
N ASP A 345 11.95 9.66 -18.47
CA ASP A 345 12.69 10.79 -19.02
C ASP A 345 11.73 11.92 -19.45
N GLN A 346 10.62 11.59 -20.13
CA GLN A 346 9.60 12.57 -20.50
C GLN A 346 8.95 13.22 -19.27
N LEU A 347 8.64 12.44 -18.24
CA LEU A 347 8.03 12.94 -17.01
C LEU A 347 8.99 13.82 -16.18
N VAL A 348 10.28 13.48 -16.13
CA VAL A 348 11.33 14.31 -15.53
C VAL A 348 11.35 15.68 -16.21
N HIS A 349 11.41 15.69 -17.55
CA HIS A 349 11.37 16.94 -18.31
C HIS A 349 10.08 17.72 -18.06
N ALA A 350 8.92 17.07 -18.12
CA ALA A 350 7.62 17.72 -17.89
C ALA A 350 7.54 18.40 -16.51
N HIS A 351 8.06 17.77 -15.44
CA HIS A 351 8.06 18.36 -14.11
C HIS A 351 8.97 19.59 -14.00
N PHE A 352 10.16 19.57 -14.62
CA PHE A 352 11.07 20.71 -14.60
C PHE A 352 10.60 21.84 -15.53
N GLU A 353 10.01 21.52 -16.68
CA GLU A 353 9.37 22.49 -17.57
C GLU A 353 8.18 23.18 -16.88
N ALA A 354 7.36 22.42 -16.15
CA ALA A 354 6.27 22.97 -15.34
C ALA A 354 6.80 23.89 -14.22
N LYS A 355 7.88 23.49 -13.55
CA LYS A 355 8.56 24.36 -12.58
C LYS A 355 9.03 25.67 -13.23
N ALA A 356 9.65 25.60 -14.41
CA ALA A 356 10.11 26.78 -15.13
C ALA A 356 8.96 27.71 -15.56
N ALA A 357 7.82 27.14 -15.99
CA ALA A 357 6.63 27.92 -16.31
C ALA A 357 6.07 28.64 -15.07
N LEU A 358 6.04 27.98 -13.92
CA LEU A 358 5.65 28.57 -12.63
C LEU A 358 6.62 29.68 -12.19
N ASP A 359 7.93 29.44 -12.29
CA ASP A 359 8.95 30.45 -11.98
C ASP A 359 8.83 31.68 -12.89
N ALA A 360 8.36 31.49 -14.13
CA ALA A 360 8.07 32.55 -15.10
C ALA A 360 6.68 33.21 -14.92
N GLY A 361 5.98 32.91 -13.82
CA GLY A 361 4.71 33.55 -13.47
C GLY A 361 3.48 32.97 -14.19
N ALA A 362 3.49 31.69 -14.57
CA ALA A 362 2.29 31.01 -15.01
C ALA A 362 1.25 30.93 -13.89
N THR A 363 0.00 31.23 -14.23
CA THR A 363 -1.14 31.20 -13.31
C THR A 363 -1.66 29.78 -13.11
N GLU A 364 -2.41 29.54 -12.03
CA GLU A 364 -3.06 28.25 -11.79
C GLU A 364 -3.97 27.82 -12.94
N ALA A 365 -4.69 28.77 -13.56
CA ALA A 365 -5.57 28.51 -14.69
C ALA A 365 -4.80 28.06 -15.94
N GLU A 366 -3.63 28.67 -16.21
CA GLU A 366 -2.74 28.26 -17.31
C GLU A 366 -2.11 26.88 -17.05
N MET A 367 -1.79 26.58 -15.79
CA MET A 367 -1.14 25.33 -15.39
C MET A 367 -2.09 24.15 -15.27
N LYS A 368 -3.38 24.37 -14.97
CA LYS A 368 -4.35 23.30 -14.70
C LYS A 368 -4.38 22.21 -15.79
N PRO A 369 -4.51 22.50 -17.10
CA PRO A 369 -4.54 21.47 -18.13
C PRO A 369 -3.23 20.68 -18.25
N ILE A 370 -2.09 21.35 -18.02
CA ILE A 370 -0.76 20.72 -18.04
C ILE A 370 -0.61 19.76 -16.86
N GLN A 371 -1.01 20.20 -15.68
CA GLN A 371 -0.95 19.40 -14.45
C GLN A 371 -1.87 18.18 -14.55
N ASP A 372 -3.05 18.31 -15.17
CA ASP A 372 -3.93 17.16 -15.43
C ASP A 372 -3.24 16.12 -16.32
N ASP A 373 -2.59 16.55 -17.41
CA ASP A 373 -1.86 15.63 -18.28
C ASP A 373 -0.65 14.99 -17.57
N ILE A 374 0.10 15.75 -16.75
CA ILE A 374 1.21 15.20 -15.93
C ILE A 374 0.68 14.15 -14.93
N ARG A 375 -0.44 14.46 -14.26
CA ARG A 375 -1.08 13.56 -13.29
C ARG A 375 -1.45 12.24 -13.94
N HIS A 376 -2.13 12.27 -15.09
CA HIS A 376 -2.53 11.05 -15.82
C HIS A 376 -1.34 10.30 -16.40
N ALA A 377 -0.37 11.01 -16.97
CA ALA A 377 0.85 10.39 -17.49
C ALA A 377 1.59 9.62 -16.39
N GLN A 378 1.81 10.26 -15.24
CA GLN A 378 2.52 9.62 -14.14
C GLN A 378 1.68 8.54 -13.47
N TRP A 379 0.36 8.70 -13.32
CA TRP A 379 -0.51 7.65 -12.79
C TRP A 379 -0.39 6.36 -13.61
N ARG A 380 -0.51 6.47 -14.94
CA ARG A 380 -0.44 5.33 -15.85
C ARG A 380 0.94 4.68 -15.86
N TRP A 381 2.00 5.50 -15.83
CA TRP A 381 3.37 5.01 -15.68
C TRP A 381 3.54 4.25 -14.38
N ASP A 382 3.16 4.84 -13.24
CA ASP A 382 3.42 4.28 -11.91
C ASP A 382 2.67 2.97 -11.75
N LEU A 383 1.38 2.90 -12.13
CA LEU A 383 0.62 1.65 -12.05
C LEU A 383 1.20 0.56 -12.97
N ALA A 384 1.83 0.93 -14.08
CA ALA A 384 2.42 -0.03 -15.02
C ALA A 384 3.67 -0.71 -14.45
N ILE A 385 4.42 -0.03 -13.57
CA ILE A 385 5.73 -0.51 -13.10
C ILE A 385 5.85 -0.68 -11.58
N ALA A 386 4.83 -0.28 -10.81
CA ALA A 386 4.83 -0.44 -9.35
C ALA A 386 4.80 -1.92 -8.92
N SER A 387 4.26 -2.79 -9.78
CA SER A 387 4.36 -4.24 -9.64
C SER A 387 5.69 -4.70 -10.25
N HIS A 388 6.59 -5.20 -9.40
CA HIS A 388 7.89 -5.70 -9.86
C HIS A 388 7.76 -6.98 -10.71
N GLY A 389 6.62 -7.66 -10.65
CA GLY A 389 6.31 -8.87 -11.40
C GLY A 389 5.57 -8.61 -12.73
N ILE A 390 5.30 -7.36 -13.11
CA ILE A 390 4.45 -7.04 -14.28
C ILE A 390 4.93 -7.71 -15.57
N HIS A 391 6.25 -7.82 -15.75
CA HIS A 391 6.85 -8.44 -16.94
C HIS A 391 6.63 -9.95 -17.04
N MET A 392 6.20 -10.59 -15.95
CA MET A 392 5.76 -11.99 -15.90
C MET A 392 4.24 -12.09 -15.90
N HIS A 393 3.57 -11.26 -15.09
CA HIS A 393 2.14 -11.40 -14.84
C HIS A 393 1.28 -10.95 -16.03
N ALA A 394 1.58 -9.77 -16.59
CA ALA A 394 0.83 -9.16 -17.69
C ALA A 394 1.71 -8.20 -18.51
N PRO A 395 2.76 -8.71 -19.20
CA PRO A 395 3.72 -7.86 -19.88
C PRO A 395 3.08 -6.97 -20.96
N GLU A 396 2.08 -7.47 -21.66
CA GLU A 396 1.33 -6.72 -22.67
C GLU A 396 0.53 -5.56 -22.08
N GLU A 397 -0.04 -5.74 -20.89
CA GLU A 397 -0.79 -4.68 -20.21
C GLU A 397 0.16 -3.62 -19.66
N GLY A 398 1.31 -4.03 -19.09
CA GLY A 398 2.36 -3.09 -18.68
C GLY A 398 2.87 -2.22 -19.84
N LEU A 399 3.12 -2.83 -21.01
CA LEU A 399 3.49 -2.11 -22.23
C LEU A 399 2.39 -1.17 -22.72
N ARG A 400 1.12 -1.61 -22.70
CA ARG A 400 -0.03 -0.79 -23.09
C ARG A 400 -0.16 0.44 -22.20
N MET A 401 -0.11 0.25 -20.88
CA MET A 401 -0.21 1.34 -19.89
C MET A 401 0.91 2.36 -20.09
N LEU A 402 2.16 1.92 -20.29
CA LEU A 402 3.28 2.82 -20.61
C LEU A 402 3.07 3.58 -21.94
N GLY A 403 2.49 2.95 -22.95
CA GLY A 403 2.09 3.63 -24.18
C GLY A 403 1.09 4.76 -23.94
N THR A 404 0.07 4.53 -23.11
CA THR A 404 -0.91 5.56 -22.74
C THR A 404 -0.37 6.63 -21.80
N ALA A 405 0.69 6.32 -21.04
CA ALA A 405 1.42 7.30 -20.23
C ALA A 405 2.24 8.24 -21.13
N MET A 406 2.91 7.68 -22.15
CA MET A 406 3.70 8.43 -23.12
C MET A 406 2.84 9.45 -23.90
N ASP A 407 1.62 9.06 -24.29
CA ASP A 407 0.65 9.93 -24.94
C ASP A 407 0.36 11.20 -24.10
N LYS A 408 0.05 10.99 -22.81
CA LYS A 408 -0.21 12.11 -21.88
C LYS A 408 1.03 12.94 -21.54
N ALA A 409 2.20 12.32 -21.48
CA ALA A 409 3.46 13.06 -21.33
C ALA A 409 3.74 13.95 -22.55
N ALA A 410 3.48 13.47 -23.76
CA ALA A 410 3.62 14.25 -24.99
C ALA A 410 2.66 15.45 -25.00
N ASP A 411 1.41 15.23 -24.59
CA ASP A 411 0.39 16.27 -24.42
C ASP A 411 0.86 17.37 -23.44
N ALA A 412 1.37 16.98 -22.28
CA ALA A 412 1.87 17.88 -21.24
C ALA A 412 3.03 18.74 -21.75
N ARG A 413 4.08 18.11 -22.29
CA ARG A 413 5.29 18.82 -22.76
C ARG A 413 5.00 19.74 -23.94
N THR A 414 4.10 19.35 -24.84
CA THR A 414 3.70 20.21 -25.96
C THR A 414 2.92 21.43 -25.47
N LYS A 415 2.04 21.27 -24.46
CA LYS A 415 1.35 22.40 -23.82
C LYS A 415 2.32 23.30 -23.06
N LEU A 416 3.29 22.72 -22.36
CA LEU A 416 4.36 23.44 -21.65
C LEU A 416 5.22 24.28 -22.57
N ALA A 417 5.70 23.72 -23.69
CA ALA A 417 6.50 24.47 -24.67
C ALA A 417 5.76 25.71 -25.19
N ARG A 418 4.45 25.58 -25.48
CA ARG A 418 3.60 26.72 -25.87
C ARG A 418 3.43 27.73 -24.75
N LEU A 419 3.16 27.27 -23.52
CA LEU A 419 3.00 28.15 -22.37
C LEU A 419 4.30 28.93 -22.08
N LEU A 420 5.44 28.24 -22.03
CA LEU A 420 6.76 28.84 -21.86
C LEU A 420 7.05 29.90 -22.94
N ALA A 421 6.67 29.66 -24.19
CA ALA A 421 6.81 30.65 -25.26
C ALA A 421 6.00 31.93 -24.99
N THR A 422 4.80 31.84 -24.40
CA THR A 422 4.04 33.03 -23.98
C THR A 422 4.74 33.82 -22.86
N LYS A 423 5.61 33.17 -22.09
CA LYS A 423 6.44 33.79 -21.05
C LYS A 423 7.84 34.20 -21.58
N GLY A 424 8.06 34.17 -22.90
CA GLY A 424 9.31 34.57 -23.54
C GLY A 424 10.42 33.51 -23.50
N ILE A 425 10.11 32.26 -23.13
CA ILE A 425 11.06 31.15 -23.04
C ILE A 425 10.84 30.20 -24.23
N THR A 426 11.81 30.15 -25.15
CA THR A 426 11.75 29.32 -26.38
C THR A 426 12.90 28.31 -26.50
N HIS A 427 13.80 28.27 -25.51
CA HIS A 427 14.87 27.29 -25.42
C HIS A 427 14.43 26.07 -24.60
N GLU A 428 15.17 24.98 -24.73
CA GLU A 428 14.96 23.79 -23.91
C GLU A 428 15.31 24.05 -22.44
N ILE A 429 14.40 23.67 -21.54
CA ILE A 429 14.61 23.77 -20.09
C ILE A 429 15.65 22.75 -19.65
N GLN A 430 16.76 23.24 -19.13
CA GLN A 430 17.86 22.40 -18.66
C GLN A 430 17.48 21.67 -17.37
N ILE A 431 17.89 20.40 -17.27
CA ILE A 431 17.66 19.56 -16.09
C ILE A 431 18.92 19.61 -15.22
N PRO A 432 18.80 19.76 -13.88
CA PRO A 432 19.95 19.64 -12.99
C PRO A 432 20.55 18.24 -13.07
N ASP A 433 21.78 18.07 -12.57
CA ASP A 433 22.41 16.76 -12.52
C ASP A 433 21.64 15.83 -11.58
N ILE A 434 21.00 14.81 -12.15
CA ILE A 434 20.26 13.75 -11.46
C ILE A 434 20.89 12.37 -11.71
N SER A 435 22.16 12.32 -12.10
CA SER A 435 22.87 11.08 -12.47
C SER A 435 22.97 10.05 -11.35
N THR A 436 22.82 10.47 -10.09
CA THR A 436 22.78 9.58 -8.92
C THR A 436 21.61 9.93 -8.02
N LYS A 437 21.20 8.97 -7.18
CA LYS A 437 20.18 9.17 -6.14
C LYS A 437 20.46 10.40 -5.28
N GLU A 438 21.69 10.54 -4.80
CA GLU A 438 22.10 11.63 -3.89
C GLU A 438 21.93 12.99 -4.56
N LYS A 439 22.36 13.11 -5.82
CA LYS A 439 22.23 14.36 -6.59
C LYS A 439 20.77 14.68 -6.87
N ALA A 440 19.95 13.68 -7.24
CA ALA A 440 18.53 13.88 -7.44
C ALA A 440 17.81 14.32 -6.14
N GLN A 441 18.17 13.72 -4.99
CA GLN A 441 17.61 14.08 -3.68
C GLN A 441 18.01 15.50 -3.27
N GLN A 442 19.26 15.88 -3.53
CA GLN A 442 19.74 17.24 -3.33
C GLN A 442 19.01 18.24 -4.23
N ALA A 443 18.79 17.90 -5.51
CA ALA A 443 18.11 18.76 -6.49
C ALA A 443 16.65 19.08 -6.10
N ILE A 444 15.99 18.20 -5.35
CA ILE A 444 14.64 18.44 -4.81
C ILE A 444 14.62 18.98 -3.38
N GLY A 445 15.80 19.31 -2.81
CA GLY A 445 15.94 19.97 -1.52
C GLY A 445 15.87 19.06 -0.29
N LEU A 446 16.10 17.75 -0.43
CA LEU A 446 16.14 16.85 0.73
C LEU A 446 17.49 16.92 1.46
N ASN A 447 17.45 17.22 2.76
CA ASN A 447 18.62 17.08 3.64
C ASN A 447 18.77 15.60 4.07
N MET A 448 19.38 14.79 3.22
CA MET A 448 19.49 13.35 3.44
C MET A 448 20.40 12.97 4.60
N GLU A 449 21.39 13.80 4.94
CA GLU A 449 22.24 13.58 6.11
C GLU A 449 21.40 13.65 7.39
N GLN A 450 20.62 14.72 7.55
CA GLN A 450 19.71 14.88 8.68
C GLN A 450 18.65 13.76 8.74
N ILE A 451 17.97 13.48 7.62
CA ILE A 451 16.91 12.46 7.55
C ILE A 451 17.46 11.08 7.97
N LYS A 452 18.65 10.71 7.49
CA LYS A 452 19.28 9.44 7.84
C LYS A 452 19.73 9.42 9.30
N ALA A 453 20.31 10.50 9.81
CA ALA A 453 20.74 10.59 11.21
C ALA A 453 19.57 10.43 12.18
N GLU A 454 18.47 11.16 11.96
CA GLU A 454 17.25 11.05 12.77
C GLU A 454 16.66 9.64 12.73
N LYS A 455 16.65 9.00 11.54
CA LYS A 455 16.15 7.63 11.43
C LYS A 455 17.04 6.63 12.16
N GLN A 456 18.36 6.75 12.06
CA GLN A 456 19.29 5.86 12.74
C GLN A 456 19.18 5.98 14.26
N ASP A 457 18.98 7.18 14.79
CA ASP A 457 18.68 7.40 16.20
C ASP A 457 17.38 6.68 16.62
N PHE A 458 16.30 6.85 15.85
CA PHE A 458 15.03 6.16 16.09
C PHE A 458 15.17 4.63 16.07
N ILE A 459 15.86 4.06 15.07
CA ILE A 459 16.07 2.61 14.95
C ILE A 459 16.80 2.06 16.17
N LYS A 460 17.86 2.74 16.62
CA LYS A 460 18.69 2.29 17.74
C LYS A 460 18.02 2.44 19.11
N THR A 461 17.11 3.39 19.25
CA THR A 461 16.53 3.75 20.56
C THR A 461 15.10 3.25 20.73
N VAL A 462 14.22 3.50 19.76
CA VAL A 462 12.78 3.29 19.91
C VAL A 462 12.36 1.87 19.55
N ILE A 463 12.97 1.24 18.53
CA ILE A 463 12.60 -0.14 18.16
C ILE A 463 12.85 -1.14 19.32
N PRO A 464 14.01 -1.11 20.02
CA PRO A 464 14.20 -1.98 21.19
C PRO A 464 13.17 -1.74 22.30
N GLN A 465 12.77 -0.48 22.53
CA GLN A 465 11.74 -0.14 23.52
C GLN A 465 10.37 -0.72 23.13
N TRP A 466 10.00 -0.65 21.85
CA TRP A 466 8.77 -1.25 21.35
C TRP A 466 8.76 -2.76 21.53
N GLU A 467 9.87 -3.43 21.24
CA GLU A 467 9.96 -4.88 21.41
C GLU A 467 10.00 -5.30 22.89
N GLU A 468 10.68 -4.55 23.75
CA GLU A 468 10.66 -4.78 25.20
C GLU A 468 9.24 -4.64 25.76
N GLN A 469 8.52 -3.59 25.38
CA GLN A 469 7.13 -3.38 25.78
C GLN A 469 6.22 -4.51 25.27
N ALA A 470 6.40 -4.94 24.02
CA ALA A 470 5.63 -6.04 23.45
C ALA A 470 5.86 -7.37 24.18
N ARG A 471 7.12 -7.69 24.52
CA ARG A 471 7.44 -8.87 25.35
C ARG A 471 6.80 -8.77 26.73
N LYS A 472 6.90 -7.62 27.39
CA LYS A 472 6.28 -7.37 28.70
C LYS A 472 4.76 -7.57 28.68
N ASN A 473 4.11 -7.24 27.55
CA ASN A 473 2.68 -7.40 27.34
C ASN A 473 2.30 -8.79 26.78
N GLY A 474 3.26 -9.71 26.59
CA GLY A 474 3.00 -11.05 26.08
C GLY A 474 2.62 -11.11 24.59
N LEU A 475 2.93 -10.07 23.82
CA LEU A 475 2.62 -9.97 22.38
C LEU A 475 3.73 -10.52 21.49
N LEU A 476 4.96 -10.55 22.00
CA LEU A 476 6.16 -11.05 21.33
C LEU A 476 6.85 -12.07 22.25
N SER A 477 7.32 -13.17 21.68
CA SER A 477 8.13 -14.15 22.42
C SER A 477 9.43 -13.53 22.94
N GLN A 478 9.96 -14.09 24.03
CA GLN A 478 11.19 -13.61 24.69
C GLN A 478 12.38 -13.58 23.72
#